data_AF-A0A382D875-F1
#
_entry.id   AF-A0A382D875-F1
#
_cell.length_a   1.000
_cell.length_b   1.000
_cell.length_c   1.000
_cell.angle_alpha   90.00
_cell.angle_beta   90.00
_cell.angle_gamma   90.00
#
_symmetry.space_group_name_H-M   'P 1'
#
loop_
_entity.id
_entity.type
_entity.pdbx_description
1 polymer ?
#
loop_
_entity_poly.entity_id
_entity_poly.type
_entity_poly.pdbx_seq_one_letter_code
_entity_poly.pdbx_strand_id
1 'polypeptide(L)'
;EKDNSSNSLSDPYAPESRVLKVNRWDNSEISEDYSDWSDYNFTPKDSSGSPHIPLDQSLFSIYNDNGDRKAEIRQVLYGGMDADDNSPLNDAVFMRYEIENKSDSPWNDAYVSMFCDFDFGGSYNNDLVSYDHENSIVYYMNHNDNDGFPENTALGLAQLSFEYELTSLIVNEGPEGDYENYNLQRGFYKDGSEIIDPYTNEPTSYMYSGNIGDSTGWIDNEPRDKFMLVTFSVGNVDPGQTVVLDLVLFVAATEGDNVETLAEGVSHAEDLRYLWESGFPVSLFDRPIIETDANYGLFGGSMQELSVPQGENISNNFQIRNGGSGPLTLDVDMGDGAWDNVVLNYGETHEISFNFDAPYLDSPKTIRVPEDTWNIYEALDMTTQSPAHHMNYHFMHNDGSAENFDISGEFYVEHSGDTVFVAAGGYYHLNYEIFDRSIHLISEPNDSLGGAVFADSSFILIRGRVQNFSFKGFTVENNSDGFLVINDWDDQWSPTNVEISDNIFRDNYKDGHGSAIYAVNIHGHISNNIFENNHAESMGGAIYLSNIFCDISHNVFRNNSAGHHWGGGAIRLNSGSANVYKNTFFDNQTEEGARALAVRDQAHVITSNILW
;
A
#
# COMPACT_ATOMS: atom_id res chain seq x y z
N GLU A 1 25.44 16.18 -31.04
CA GLU A 1 26.01 15.22 -32.00
C GLU A 1 26.59 14.08 -31.19
N LYS A 2 26.09 12.86 -31.41
CA LYS A 2 26.50 11.61 -30.72
C LYS A 2 27.32 10.79 -31.70
N ASP A 3 28.46 10.25 -31.27
CA ASP A 3 29.18 9.20 -31.98
C ASP A 3 29.44 8.02 -31.03
N ASN A 4 29.02 6.84 -31.50
CA ASN A 4 28.80 5.56 -30.84
C ASN A 4 29.44 4.51 -31.74
N SER A 5 30.64 4.03 -31.41
CA SER A 5 31.37 3.26 -32.43
C SER A 5 31.15 1.75 -32.43
N SER A 6 30.49 1.08 -31.46
CA SER A 6 30.16 -0.35 -31.71
C SER A 6 29.16 -1.15 -30.85
N ASN A 7 28.60 -0.74 -29.69
CA ASN A 7 27.59 -1.58 -28.99
C ASN A 7 26.33 -0.81 -28.55
N SER A 8 25.18 -1.43 -28.81
CA SER A 8 23.83 -0.88 -28.76
C SER A 8 23.13 -1.11 -27.41
N LEU A 9 23.62 -0.51 -26.33
CA LEU A 9 22.94 -0.52 -25.02
C LEU A 9 22.62 0.91 -24.52
N SER A 10 22.39 1.84 -25.44
CA SER A 10 22.07 3.24 -25.09
C SER A 10 20.58 3.49 -24.84
N ASP A 11 19.74 2.48 -25.06
CA ASP A 11 18.31 2.54 -24.82
C ASP A 11 17.99 1.68 -23.58
N PRO A 12 17.60 2.29 -22.45
CA PRO A 12 17.23 1.55 -21.25
C PRO A 12 15.96 0.72 -21.44
N TYR A 13 15.24 0.89 -22.55
CA TYR A 13 14.07 0.09 -22.93
C TYR A 13 14.37 -0.97 -23.99
N ALA A 14 15.64 -1.13 -24.39
CA ALA A 14 16.02 -2.20 -25.29
C ALA A 14 15.81 -3.57 -24.61
N PRO A 15 15.42 -4.63 -25.36
CA PRO A 15 15.28 -5.99 -24.82
C PRO A 15 16.53 -6.46 -24.06
N GLU A 16 17.71 -6.05 -24.49
CA GLU A 16 19.00 -6.39 -23.90
C GLU A 16 19.30 -5.67 -22.57
N SER A 17 18.48 -4.67 -22.20
CA SER A 17 18.61 -3.86 -20.97
C SER A 17 17.72 -4.38 -19.82
N ARG A 18 17.00 -5.50 -20.00
CA ARG A 18 16.16 -6.11 -18.96
C ARG A 18 17.00 -6.95 -17.98
N VAL A 19 16.45 -7.22 -16.79
CA VAL A 19 17.03 -8.19 -15.85
C VAL A 19 16.87 -9.59 -16.44
N LEU A 20 17.96 -10.37 -16.46
CA LEU A 20 17.92 -11.79 -16.83
C LEU A 20 17.94 -12.63 -15.56
N LYS A 21 16.98 -13.54 -15.40
CA LYS A 21 16.89 -14.49 -14.29
C LYS A 21 17.11 -15.90 -14.81
N VAL A 22 18.15 -16.57 -14.30
CA VAL A 22 18.51 -17.92 -14.73
C VAL A 22 18.71 -18.82 -13.52
N ASN A 23 18.10 -19.99 -13.54
CA ASN A 23 18.25 -21.02 -12.53
C ASN A 23 19.22 -22.13 -12.99
N ARG A 24 19.81 -22.88 -12.05
CA ARG A 24 20.75 -23.98 -12.38
C ARG A 24 20.15 -25.12 -13.22
N TRP A 25 18.82 -25.26 -13.21
CA TRP A 25 18.09 -26.25 -14.00
C TRP A 25 17.60 -25.71 -15.36
N ASP A 26 17.89 -24.44 -15.68
CA ASP A 26 17.55 -23.86 -16.97
C ASP A 26 18.46 -24.34 -18.10
N ASN A 27 17.91 -24.24 -19.32
CA ASN A 27 18.66 -24.37 -20.56
C ASN A 27 17.96 -23.58 -21.69
N SER A 28 18.61 -23.50 -22.85
CA SER A 28 18.13 -22.76 -24.01
C SER A 28 16.78 -23.23 -24.58
N GLU A 29 16.30 -24.43 -24.25
CA GLU A 29 15.01 -24.94 -24.72
C GLU A 29 13.83 -24.51 -23.85
N ILE A 30 14.08 -24.16 -22.58
CA ILE A 30 13.03 -23.94 -21.57
C ILE A 30 13.08 -22.56 -20.90
N SER A 31 14.14 -21.77 -21.12
CA SER A 31 14.31 -20.43 -20.56
C SER A 31 14.83 -19.46 -21.62
N GLU A 32 14.04 -18.43 -21.91
CA GLU A 32 14.44 -17.32 -22.79
C GLU A 32 15.63 -16.56 -22.19
N ASP A 33 15.61 -16.32 -20.88
CA ASP A 33 16.68 -15.64 -20.14
C ASP A 33 18.00 -16.42 -20.22
N TYR A 34 17.95 -17.76 -20.16
CA TYR A 34 19.13 -18.59 -20.37
C TYR A 34 19.68 -18.42 -21.79
N SER A 35 18.80 -18.41 -22.81
CA SER A 35 19.20 -18.22 -24.20
C SER A 35 19.84 -16.85 -24.42
N ASP A 36 19.19 -15.79 -23.94
CA ASP A 36 19.67 -14.42 -24.02
C ASP A 36 21.02 -14.26 -23.31
N TRP A 37 21.14 -14.80 -22.10
CA TRP A 37 22.41 -14.80 -21.36
C TRP A 37 23.50 -15.54 -22.13
N SER A 38 23.18 -16.66 -22.77
CA SER A 38 24.13 -17.41 -23.60
C SER A 38 24.60 -16.60 -24.81
N ASP A 39 23.69 -15.87 -25.45
CA ASP A 39 23.95 -15.14 -26.70
C ASP A 39 24.65 -13.80 -26.48
N TYR A 40 24.37 -13.10 -25.39
CA TYR A 40 25.00 -11.82 -25.09
C TYR A 40 26.48 -11.97 -24.76
N ASN A 41 27.33 -11.16 -25.38
CA ASN A 41 28.78 -11.25 -25.19
C ASN A 41 29.27 -10.61 -23.88
N PHE A 42 28.45 -9.76 -23.27
CA PHE A 42 28.79 -9.02 -22.06
C PHE A 42 28.32 -9.72 -20.78
N THR A 43 27.54 -10.80 -20.89
CA THR A 43 27.08 -11.58 -19.74
C THR A 43 28.18 -12.55 -19.28
N PRO A 44 28.28 -12.83 -17.97
CA PRO A 44 29.29 -13.75 -17.44
C PRO A 44 29.03 -15.19 -17.88
N LYS A 45 30.07 -15.87 -18.37
CA LYS A 45 29.99 -17.25 -18.87
C LYS A 45 30.97 -18.15 -18.14
N ASP A 46 30.58 -19.41 -17.99
CA ASP A 46 31.46 -20.44 -17.45
C ASP A 46 32.52 -20.87 -18.49
N SER A 47 33.39 -21.80 -18.11
CA SER A 47 34.44 -22.34 -19.00
C SER A 47 33.92 -23.05 -20.26
N SER A 48 32.63 -23.41 -20.30
CA SER A 48 31.97 -24.02 -21.45
C SER A 48 31.37 -22.98 -22.41
N GLY A 49 31.29 -21.72 -22.00
CA GLY A 49 30.62 -20.64 -22.73
C GLY A 49 29.12 -20.52 -22.41
N SER A 50 28.62 -21.28 -21.43
CA SER A 50 27.24 -21.24 -20.95
C SER A 50 27.08 -20.17 -19.86
N PRO A 51 25.85 -19.72 -19.53
CA PRO A 51 25.60 -18.82 -18.40
C PRO A 51 26.27 -19.34 -17.13
N HIS A 52 27.01 -18.47 -16.45
CA HIS A 52 27.66 -18.82 -15.19
C HIS A 52 26.66 -18.73 -14.02
N ILE A 53 26.26 -19.89 -13.48
CA ILE A 53 25.25 -20.00 -12.42
C ILE A 53 25.90 -20.76 -11.24
N PRO A 54 26.47 -20.05 -10.24
CA PRO A 54 27.24 -20.70 -9.17
C PRO A 54 26.40 -21.51 -8.18
N LEU A 55 25.13 -21.14 -8.01
CA LEU A 55 24.21 -21.67 -7.00
C LEU A 55 22.85 -22.02 -7.63
N ASP A 56 21.71 -21.81 -6.95
CA ASP A 56 20.39 -22.13 -7.49
C ASP A 56 19.95 -21.13 -8.57
N GLN A 57 20.13 -19.83 -8.31
CA GLN A 57 19.62 -18.76 -9.15
C GLN A 57 20.65 -17.65 -9.32
N SER A 58 20.65 -17.02 -10.48
CA SER A 58 21.44 -15.85 -10.79
C SER A 58 20.61 -14.81 -11.54
N LEU A 59 20.73 -13.56 -11.12
CA LEU A 59 20.16 -12.39 -11.78
C LEU A 59 21.29 -11.58 -12.41
N PHE A 60 21.13 -11.16 -13.65
CA PHE A 60 22.05 -10.26 -14.34
C PHE A 60 21.38 -8.95 -14.68
N SER A 61 22.05 -7.86 -14.35
CA SER A 61 21.63 -6.48 -14.64
C SER A 61 22.79 -5.68 -15.20
N ILE A 62 22.49 -4.70 -16.06
CA ILE A 62 23.49 -3.76 -16.57
C ILE A 62 23.03 -2.32 -16.37
N TYR A 63 23.95 -1.47 -15.91
CA TYR A 63 23.74 -0.03 -15.72
C TYR A 63 24.80 0.73 -16.50
N ASN A 64 24.38 1.78 -17.21
CA ASN A 64 25.28 2.58 -18.03
C ASN A 64 25.14 4.07 -17.69
N ASP A 65 26.27 4.71 -17.40
CA ASP A 65 26.35 6.18 -17.37
C ASP A 65 26.56 6.70 -18.80
N ASN A 66 25.63 7.53 -19.26
CA ASN A 66 25.72 8.20 -20.56
C ASN A 66 26.34 9.61 -20.45
N GLY A 67 26.89 9.96 -19.28
CA GLY A 67 27.69 11.14 -19.02
C GLY A 67 29.17 10.98 -19.43
N ASP A 68 30.01 11.91 -18.99
CA ASP A 68 31.43 11.96 -19.36
C ASP A 68 32.25 10.80 -18.75
N ARG A 69 31.81 10.24 -17.62
CA ARG A 69 32.53 9.15 -16.93
C ARG A 69 32.37 7.83 -17.69
N LYS A 70 31.24 7.62 -18.37
CA LYS A 70 30.92 6.42 -19.16
C LYS A 70 31.23 5.12 -18.40
N ALA A 71 30.76 5.03 -17.16
CA ALA A 71 30.83 3.80 -16.39
C ALA A 71 29.77 2.80 -16.88
N GLU A 72 30.18 1.57 -17.17
CA GLU A 72 29.27 0.44 -17.35
C GLU A 72 29.42 -0.48 -16.15
N ILE A 73 28.31 -0.75 -15.45
CA ILE A 73 28.26 -1.64 -14.30
C ILE A 73 27.47 -2.87 -14.72
N ARG A 74 28.12 -4.04 -14.68
CA ARG A 74 27.47 -5.33 -14.87
C ARG A 74 27.35 -5.98 -13.50
N GLN A 75 26.13 -6.20 -13.05
CA GLN A 75 25.84 -6.78 -11.75
C GLN A 75 25.36 -8.22 -11.94
N VAL A 76 25.88 -9.12 -11.11
CA VAL A 76 25.33 -10.46 -10.91
C VAL A 76 24.93 -10.61 -9.46
N LEU A 77 23.67 -10.90 -9.20
CA LEU A 77 23.20 -11.38 -7.89
C LEU A 77 23.01 -12.88 -7.98
N TYR A 78 23.45 -13.64 -6.99
CA TYR A 78 23.26 -15.08 -6.98
C TYR A 78 23.14 -15.65 -5.58
N GLY A 79 22.38 -16.72 -5.45
CA GLY A 79 22.07 -17.36 -4.17
C GLY A 79 21.53 -18.77 -4.38
N GLY A 80 21.42 -19.53 -3.29
CA GLY A 80 20.88 -20.87 -3.32
C GLY A 80 20.69 -21.43 -1.92
N MET A 81 20.12 -22.62 -1.84
CA MET A 81 19.86 -23.30 -0.58
C MET A 81 20.65 -24.60 -0.52
N ASP A 82 21.46 -24.77 0.52
CA ASP A 82 22.13 -26.01 0.84
C ASP A 82 21.12 -27.01 1.44
N ALA A 83 21.40 -28.30 1.30
CA ALA A 83 20.62 -29.36 1.94
C ALA A 83 20.89 -29.44 3.46
N ASP A 84 21.91 -28.75 3.96
CA ASP A 84 22.06 -28.48 5.39
C ASP A 84 21.25 -27.24 5.76
N ASP A 85 20.16 -27.45 6.51
CA ASP A 85 19.26 -26.39 6.96
C ASP A 85 19.98 -25.30 7.77
N ASN A 86 21.13 -25.61 8.40
CA ASN A 86 21.90 -24.67 9.21
C ASN A 86 23.03 -23.97 8.44
N SER A 87 23.13 -24.18 7.12
CA SER A 87 24.16 -23.53 6.31
C SER A 87 23.88 -22.03 6.23
N PRO A 88 24.85 -21.14 6.54
CA PRO A 88 24.66 -19.69 6.41
C PRO A 88 24.42 -19.26 4.95
N LEU A 89 24.68 -20.15 3.98
CA LEU A 89 24.32 -19.97 2.58
C LEU A 89 22.82 -19.75 2.37
N ASN A 90 21.97 -20.39 3.20
CA ASN A 90 20.52 -20.36 3.06
C ASN A 90 19.94 -18.96 3.29
N ASP A 91 20.69 -18.11 4.01
CA ASP A 91 20.32 -16.74 4.38
C ASP A 91 21.26 -15.69 3.75
N ALA A 92 21.84 -16.01 2.59
CA ALA A 92 22.83 -15.16 1.93
C ALA A 92 22.56 -14.93 0.43
N VAL A 93 22.86 -13.71 -0.03
CA VAL A 93 22.88 -13.32 -1.44
C VAL A 93 24.24 -12.73 -1.79
N PHE A 94 24.88 -13.33 -2.77
CA PHE A 94 26.17 -12.89 -3.29
C PHE A 94 25.96 -11.86 -4.39
N MET A 95 26.83 -10.86 -4.41
CA MET A 95 26.76 -9.74 -5.33
C MET A 95 28.13 -9.55 -5.98
N ARG A 96 28.15 -9.58 -7.31
CA ARG A 96 29.33 -9.27 -8.11
C ARG A 96 29.06 -8.04 -8.96
N TYR A 97 29.93 -7.05 -8.85
CA TYR A 97 29.92 -5.87 -9.71
C TYR A 97 31.18 -5.86 -10.57
N GLU A 98 31.00 -5.82 -11.90
CA GLU A 98 32.06 -5.53 -12.85
C GLU A 98 31.85 -4.11 -13.38
N ILE A 99 32.78 -3.21 -13.06
CA ILE A 99 32.66 -1.78 -13.33
C ILE A 99 33.73 -1.39 -14.35
N GLU A 100 33.31 -1.15 -15.59
CA GLU A 100 34.20 -0.85 -16.71
C GLU A 100 34.23 0.64 -17.04
N ASN A 101 35.44 1.18 -17.21
CA ASN A 101 35.62 2.52 -17.76
C ASN A 101 35.47 2.49 -19.29
N LYS A 102 34.29 2.83 -19.82
CA LYS A 102 34.04 2.97 -21.27
C LYS A 102 34.40 4.36 -21.81
N SER A 103 35.01 5.23 -21.01
CA SER A 103 35.43 6.54 -21.48
C SER A 103 36.77 6.53 -22.19
N ASP A 104 37.08 7.61 -22.89
CA ASP A 104 38.37 7.80 -23.57
C ASP A 104 39.44 8.34 -22.61
N SER A 105 39.14 8.49 -21.31
CA SER A 105 40.01 9.08 -20.29
C SER A 105 40.13 8.21 -19.04
N PRO A 106 41.29 8.18 -18.36
CA PRO A 106 41.41 7.45 -17.10
C PRO A 106 40.58 8.12 -16.02
N TRP A 107 39.92 7.32 -15.18
CA TRP A 107 39.42 7.78 -13.89
C TRP A 107 40.61 7.81 -12.93
N ASN A 108 40.82 8.94 -12.25
CA ASN A 108 41.92 9.10 -11.31
C ASN A 108 41.38 9.14 -9.89
N ASP A 109 42.01 8.41 -8.98
CA ASP A 109 41.61 8.31 -7.57
C ASP A 109 40.10 8.02 -7.41
N ALA A 110 39.63 7.01 -8.13
CA ALA A 110 38.23 6.64 -8.18
C ALA A 110 37.79 5.84 -6.94
N TYR A 111 36.53 6.05 -6.57
CA TYR A 111 35.84 5.35 -5.49
C TYR A 111 34.53 4.78 -6.02
N VAL A 112 34.15 3.63 -5.48
CA VAL A 112 32.86 3.00 -5.75
C VAL A 112 32.14 2.85 -4.42
N SER A 113 30.88 3.27 -4.38
CA SER A 113 30.08 3.19 -3.16
C SER A 113 28.80 2.45 -3.37
N MET A 114 28.43 1.64 -2.39
CA MET A 114 27.07 1.15 -2.25
C MET A 114 26.28 2.11 -1.37
N PHE A 115 25.16 2.59 -1.92
CA PHE A 115 24.15 3.26 -1.13
C PHE A 115 23.20 2.21 -0.58
N CYS A 116 23.13 2.08 0.75
CA CYS A 116 22.32 1.10 1.45
C CYS A 116 21.24 1.82 2.23
N ASP A 117 20.00 1.44 2.03
CA ASP A 117 18.80 2.00 2.68
C ASP A 117 17.78 0.86 2.80
N PHE A 118 18.05 -0.06 3.72
CA PHE A 118 17.40 -1.38 3.74
C PHE A 118 16.08 -1.41 4.53
N ASP A 119 15.75 -0.36 5.30
CA ASP A 119 14.59 -0.30 6.20
C ASP A 119 14.39 -1.60 7.00
N PHE A 120 15.25 -1.85 7.99
CA PHE A 120 15.43 -3.19 8.55
C PHE A 120 14.34 -3.59 9.57
N GLY A 121 13.29 -4.26 9.08
CA GLY A 121 12.21 -4.81 9.89
C GLY A 121 10.87 -4.12 9.64
N GLY A 122 9.95 -4.23 10.59
CA GLY A 122 8.62 -3.64 10.51
C GLY A 122 8.59 -2.12 10.69
N SER A 123 9.66 -1.50 11.19
CA SER A 123 9.66 -0.07 11.54
C SER A 123 10.99 0.61 11.27
N TYR A 124 11.12 1.27 10.12
CA TYR A 124 12.29 2.07 9.69
C TYR A 124 12.87 3.07 10.71
N ASN A 125 12.15 3.43 11.78
CA ASN A 125 12.60 4.44 12.75
C ASN A 125 13.36 3.87 13.96
N ASN A 126 13.69 2.58 13.96
CA ASN A 126 14.37 1.92 15.09
C ASN A 126 15.73 1.32 14.71
N ASP A 127 16.14 1.47 13.45
CA ASP A 127 17.39 0.95 12.89
C ASP A 127 18.62 1.53 13.60
N LEU A 128 19.64 0.69 13.71
CA LEU A 128 20.98 0.98 14.17
C LEU A 128 22.01 0.43 13.19
N VAL A 129 23.19 1.04 13.18
CA VAL A 129 24.34 0.59 12.39
C VAL A 129 25.50 0.17 13.30
N SER A 130 26.22 -0.88 12.89
CA SER A 130 27.54 -1.18 13.43
C SER A 130 28.52 -1.52 12.31
N TYR A 131 29.77 -1.08 12.46
CA TYR A 131 30.84 -1.47 11.56
C TYR A 131 31.92 -2.26 12.30
N ASP A 132 32.01 -3.55 11.98
CA ASP A 132 33.13 -4.39 12.38
C ASP A 132 34.30 -4.13 11.43
N HIS A 133 35.21 -3.25 11.89
CA HIS A 133 36.40 -2.90 11.13
C HIS A 133 37.38 -4.07 10.95
N GLU A 134 37.49 -4.98 11.92
CA GLU A 134 38.44 -6.10 11.87
C GLU A 134 38.03 -7.12 10.82
N ASN A 135 36.73 -7.39 10.71
CA ASN A 135 36.18 -8.35 9.75
C ASN A 135 35.66 -7.69 8.47
N SER A 136 35.68 -6.36 8.38
CA SER A 136 35.13 -5.57 7.26
C SER A 136 33.66 -5.90 6.98
N ILE A 137 32.82 -5.87 8.02
CA ILE A 137 31.39 -6.16 7.95
C ILE A 137 30.60 -4.95 8.44
N VAL A 138 29.63 -4.52 7.64
CA VAL A 138 28.68 -3.47 8.01
C VAL A 138 27.35 -4.12 8.36
N TYR A 139 26.80 -3.82 9.53
CA TYR A 139 25.54 -4.36 10.01
C TYR A 139 24.44 -3.31 10.09
N TYR A 140 23.25 -3.68 9.62
CA TYR A 140 21.97 -3.15 10.09
C TYR A 140 21.43 -4.06 11.19
N MET A 141 20.92 -3.46 12.26
CA MET A 141 20.33 -4.17 13.39
C MET A 141 19.30 -3.29 14.09
N ASN A 142 18.47 -3.87 14.95
CA ASN A 142 17.49 -3.12 15.74
C ASN A 142 17.96 -2.92 17.18
N HIS A 143 17.42 -1.92 17.88
CA HIS A 143 17.79 -1.59 19.26
C HIS A 143 17.30 -2.65 20.30
N ASN A 144 17.24 -3.94 19.95
CA ASN A 144 16.77 -5.09 20.75
C ASN A 144 15.25 -5.36 20.75
N ASP A 145 14.51 -4.90 19.74
CA ASP A 145 13.16 -5.38 19.47
C ASP A 145 13.20 -6.29 18.24
N ASN A 146 12.49 -7.42 18.31
CA ASN A 146 12.47 -8.38 17.20
C ASN A 146 11.80 -7.82 15.92
N ASP A 147 11.26 -6.59 15.91
CA ASP A 147 10.75 -5.83 14.76
C ASP A 147 10.23 -6.63 13.54
N GLY A 148 9.35 -7.59 13.75
CA GLY A 148 8.77 -8.44 12.70
C GLY A 148 9.50 -9.77 12.43
N PHE A 149 10.70 -9.95 12.98
CA PHE A 149 11.46 -11.20 12.99
C PHE A 149 11.07 -12.10 14.19
N PRO A 150 11.29 -13.43 14.11
CA PRO A 150 11.08 -14.34 15.23
C PRO A 150 12.09 -14.15 16.38
N GLU A 151 13.32 -13.76 16.05
CA GLU A 151 14.49 -13.69 16.92
C GLU A 151 15.27 -12.39 16.70
N ASN A 152 16.26 -12.10 17.56
CA ASN A 152 17.11 -10.92 17.36
C ASN A 152 17.94 -11.15 16.09
N THR A 153 17.78 -10.26 15.11
CA THR A 153 18.28 -10.46 13.75
C THR A 153 19.14 -9.27 13.34
N ALA A 154 20.22 -9.52 12.59
CA ALA A 154 21.05 -8.51 11.98
C ALA A 154 21.28 -8.83 10.50
N LEU A 155 21.29 -7.78 9.67
CA LEU A 155 21.62 -7.86 8.25
C LEU A 155 23.07 -7.39 8.04
N GLY A 156 23.95 -8.28 7.62
CA GLY A 156 25.35 -8.03 7.38
C GLY A 156 25.69 -7.85 5.91
N LEU A 157 26.54 -6.87 5.60
CA LEU A 157 27.20 -6.68 4.31
C LEU A 157 28.71 -6.88 4.48
N ALA A 158 29.27 -7.90 3.83
CA ALA A 158 30.68 -8.24 3.91
C ALA A 158 31.38 -8.27 2.54
N GLN A 159 32.66 -7.90 2.52
CA GLN A 159 33.53 -8.15 1.37
C GLN A 159 33.91 -9.62 1.28
N LEU A 160 33.89 -10.18 0.07
CA LEU A 160 34.41 -11.52 -0.24
C LEU A 160 35.85 -11.46 -0.76
N SER A 161 36.16 -10.45 -1.58
CA SER A 161 37.51 -10.17 -2.09
C SER A 161 38.05 -8.88 -1.47
N PHE A 162 39.35 -8.86 -1.15
CA PHE A 162 40.06 -7.72 -0.58
C PHE A 162 41.01 -7.05 -1.59
N GLU A 163 40.78 -7.22 -2.90
CA GLU A 163 41.54 -6.50 -3.93
C GLU A 163 41.37 -4.98 -3.80
N TYR A 164 40.16 -4.54 -3.42
CA TYR A 164 39.81 -3.15 -3.18
C TYR A 164 39.28 -2.98 -1.77
N GLU A 165 39.97 -2.20 -0.94
CA GLU A 165 39.63 -2.04 0.46
C GLU A 165 38.45 -1.08 0.67
N LEU A 166 37.52 -1.45 1.57
CA LEU A 166 36.55 -0.52 2.15
C LEU A 166 37.30 0.57 2.89
N THR A 167 37.16 1.80 2.42
CA THR A 167 37.95 2.95 2.86
C THR A 167 37.13 3.98 3.63
N SER A 168 35.80 3.95 3.48
CA SER A 168 34.90 4.83 4.20
C SER A 168 33.53 4.21 4.43
N LEU A 169 32.96 4.51 5.60
CA LEU A 169 31.56 4.26 5.94
C LEU A 169 30.93 5.56 6.46
N ILE A 170 29.98 6.10 5.70
CA ILE A 170 29.22 7.29 6.07
C ILE A 170 27.77 6.91 6.33
N VAL A 171 27.17 7.44 7.39
CA VAL A 171 25.78 7.17 7.76
C VAL A 171 24.99 8.48 7.85
N ASN A 172 23.79 8.49 7.27
CA ASN A 172 22.84 9.60 7.29
C ASN A 172 23.34 10.94 6.70
N GLU A 173 24.29 10.89 5.76
CA GLU A 173 24.69 12.02 4.91
C GLU A 173 24.22 11.78 3.47
N GLY A 174 23.11 12.40 3.07
CA GLY A 174 22.47 12.11 1.78
C GLY A 174 23.33 12.56 0.59
N PRO A 175 23.29 11.84 -0.55
CA PRO A 175 24.10 12.20 -1.71
C PRO A 175 23.70 13.58 -2.26
N GLU A 176 24.69 14.40 -2.60
CA GLU A 176 24.49 15.77 -3.09
C GLU A 176 25.64 16.16 -4.02
N GLY A 177 25.34 16.62 -5.24
CA GLY A 177 26.35 17.12 -6.18
C GLY A 177 27.49 16.14 -6.51
N ASP A 178 28.46 16.58 -7.31
CA ASP A 178 29.62 15.76 -7.65
C ASP A 178 30.74 15.92 -6.60
N TYR A 179 30.90 17.12 -6.05
CA TYR A 179 32.00 17.45 -5.12
C TYR A 179 31.72 16.94 -3.72
N GLU A 180 30.49 17.13 -3.23
CA GLU A 180 30.09 16.70 -1.90
C GLU A 180 30.06 15.17 -1.84
N ASN A 181 29.52 14.49 -2.85
CA ASN A 181 29.62 13.03 -2.98
C ASN A 181 31.08 12.54 -2.99
N TYR A 182 31.97 13.18 -3.74
CA TYR A 182 33.40 12.81 -3.73
C TYR A 182 34.07 13.06 -2.36
N ASN A 183 33.56 13.98 -1.54
CA ASN A 183 34.01 14.13 -0.15
C ASN A 183 33.51 12.99 0.73
N LEU A 184 32.21 12.66 0.65
CA LEU A 184 31.61 11.55 1.39
C LEU A 184 32.33 10.23 1.11
N GLN A 185 32.59 9.93 -0.17
CA GLN A 185 33.30 8.72 -0.60
C GLN A 185 34.72 8.60 -0.03
N ARG A 186 35.35 9.73 0.29
CA ARG A 186 36.71 9.78 0.86
C ARG A 186 36.71 9.76 2.39
N GLY A 187 35.55 9.71 3.04
CA GLY A 187 35.45 9.79 4.50
C GLY A 187 35.48 11.20 5.07
N PHE A 188 34.96 12.19 4.32
CA PHE A 188 34.78 13.56 4.80
C PHE A 188 33.30 13.92 4.87
N TYR A 189 32.93 14.96 5.63
CA TYR A 189 31.63 15.59 5.47
C TYR A 189 31.50 16.26 4.09
N LYS A 190 30.27 16.58 3.70
CA LYS A 190 29.95 17.22 2.41
C LYS A 190 30.79 18.46 2.10
N ASP A 191 31.09 19.27 3.12
CA ASP A 191 31.89 20.49 2.99
C ASP A 191 33.42 20.23 2.86
N GLY A 192 33.84 18.97 2.97
CA GLY A 192 35.24 18.52 2.90
C GLY A 192 35.96 18.52 4.25
N SER A 193 35.25 18.77 5.37
CA SER A 193 35.84 18.66 6.71
C SER A 193 36.00 17.21 7.16
N GLU A 194 37.01 16.96 8.01
CA GLU A 194 37.26 15.64 8.61
C GLU A 194 36.10 15.22 9.51
N ILE A 195 35.73 13.94 9.41
CA ILE A 195 34.85 13.31 10.39
C ILE A 195 35.70 13.00 11.61
N ILE A 196 35.23 13.41 12.78
CA ILE A 196 35.92 13.21 14.05
C ILE A 196 35.19 12.12 14.83
N ASP A 197 35.92 11.07 15.19
CA ASP A 197 35.41 10.04 16.09
C ASP A 197 35.14 10.69 17.47
N PRO A 198 33.90 10.67 17.96
CA PRO A 198 33.53 11.32 19.21
C PRO A 198 34.14 10.66 20.46
N TYR A 199 34.60 9.42 20.35
CA TYR A 199 35.23 8.67 21.43
C TYR A 199 36.72 8.97 21.53
N THR A 200 37.43 8.97 20.39
CA THR A 200 38.89 9.20 20.36
C THR A 200 39.28 10.66 20.15
N ASN A 201 38.36 11.48 19.62
CA ASN A 201 38.59 12.87 19.20
C ASN A 201 39.69 13.00 18.12
N GLU A 202 39.86 11.97 17.30
CA GLU A 202 40.78 11.92 16.16
C GLU A 202 39.99 11.81 14.84
N PRO A 203 40.57 12.23 13.70
CA PRO A 203 39.96 12.01 12.39
C PRO A 203 39.75 10.52 12.07
N THR A 204 38.60 10.20 11.49
CA THR A 204 38.24 8.85 11.01
C THR A 204 37.52 8.95 9.67
N SER A 205 37.59 7.90 8.84
CA SER A 205 36.76 7.75 7.64
C SER A 205 35.58 6.79 7.84
N TYR A 206 35.45 6.22 9.05
CA TYR A 206 34.44 5.23 9.41
C TYR A 206 33.60 5.73 10.58
N MET A 207 32.30 5.91 10.34
CA MET A 207 31.32 6.08 11.41
C MET A 207 30.99 4.73 12.06
N TYR A 208 30.66 4.76 13.35
CA TYR A 208 30.13 3.60 14.10
C TYR A 208 31.03 2.34 14.11
N SER A 209 32.36 2.53 14.12
CA SER A 209 33.36 1.43 14.17
C SER A 209 33.69 0.93 15.58
N GLY A 210 32.86 1.23 16.58
CA GLY A 210 33.03 0.81 17.97
C GLY A 210 32.53 -0.62 18.22
N ASN A 211 33.00 -1.23 19.31
CA ASN A 211 32.62 -2.56 19.74
C ASN A 211 31.43 -2.51 20.71
N ILE A 212 30.29 -3.04 20.27
CA ILE A 212 29.07 -3.06 21.09
C ILE A 212 29.17 -3.95 22.34
N GLY A 213 29.95 -5.03 22.28
CA GLY A 213 30.04 -6.05 23.33
C GLY A 213 30.75 -5.58 24.60
N ASP A 214 31.73 -4.68 24.46
CA ASP A 214 32.41 -4.05 25.61
C ASP A 214 32.11 -2.55 25.77
N SER A 215 31.23 -2.01 24.92
CA SER A 215 30.81 -0.61 24.89
C SER A 215 31.98 0.37 24.69
N THR A 216 32.94 0.03 23.83
CA THR A 216 34.10 0.88 23.50
C THR A 216 34.03 1.44 22.07
N GLY A 217 34.60 2.64 21.86
CA GLY A 217 34.62 3.31 20.55
C GLY A 217 33.32 4.04 20.19
N TRP A 218 33.17 4.38 18.91
CA TRP A 218 31.97 5.05 18.39
C TRP A 218 30.88 4.01 18.10
N ILE A 219 29.87 3.94 18.97
CA ILE A 219 28.73 3.03 18.83
C ILE A 219 27.47 3.82 18.49
N ASP A 220 26.62 3.27 17.61
CA ASP A 220 25.32 3.84 17.32
C ASP A 220 24.33 3.58 18.46
N ASN A 221 23.83 4.65 19.06
CA ASN A 221 22.82 4.60 20.13
C ASN A 221 21.58 5.44 19.76
N GLU A 222 21.45 5.81 18.49
CA GLU A 222 20.39 6.67 17.99
C GLU A 222 19.45 5.87 17.08
N PRO A 223 18.44 5.16 17.62
CA PRO A 223 17.45 4.49 16.79
C PRO A 223 16.68 5.51 15.96
N ARG A 224 16.77 5.37 14.64
CA ARG A 224 16.10 6.18 13.61
C ARG A 224 16.36 5.55 12.26
N ASP A 225 15.68 6.05 11.24
CA ASP A 225 15.97 5.76 9.83
C ASP A 225 17.48 5.88 9.52
N LYS A 226 18.04 4.83 8.91
CA LYS A 226 19.46 4.69 8.58
C LYS A 226 19.62 4.41 7.10
N PHE A 227 20.41 5.27 6.46
CA PHE A 227 21.04 4.96 5.19
C PHE A 227 22.54 5.14 5.28
N MET A 228 23.27 4.38 4.47
CA MET A 228 24.73 4.34 4.49
C MET A 228 25.35 4.45 3.10
N LEU A 229 26.56 5.01 3.07
CA LEU A 229 27.44 4.97 1.94
C LEU A 229 28.67 4.12 2.29
N VAL A 230 28.69 2.88 1.82
CA VAL A 230 29.78 1.92 2.02
C VAL A 230 30.74 2.04 0.83
N THR A 231 31.96 2.54 1.05
CA THR A 231 32.84 2.98 -0.04
C THR A 231 34.13 2.19 -0.13
N PHE A 232 34.48 1.79 -1.35
CA PHE A 232 35.71 1.10 -1.74
C PHE A 232 36.61 2.02 -2.55
N SER A 233 37.90 2.04 -2.23
CA SER A 233 38.90 2.75 -3.04
C SER A 233 39.35 1.87 -4.20
N VAL A 234 39.13 2.30 -5.44
CA VAL A 234 39.49 1.53 -6.65
C VAL A 234 40.64 2.15 -7.43
N GLY A 235 41.09 3.34 -7.02
CA GLY A 235 42.31 3.98 -7.52
C GLY A 235 42.18 4.46 -8.96
N ASN A 236 43.24 4.30 -9.75
CA ASN A 236 43.23 4.71 -11.15
C ASN A 236 42.65 3.60 -12.04
N VAL A 237 41.69 3.95 -12.89
CA VAL A 237 41.02 3.02 -13.81
C VAL A 237 41.20 3.53 -15.24
N ASP A 238 42.07 2.88 -16.01
CA ASP A 238 42.36 3.24 -17.39
C ASP A 238 41.17 2.96 -18.33
N PRO A 239 41.07 3.64 -19.50
CA PRO A 239 40.09 3.31 -20.54
C PRO A 239 40.08 1.82 -20.89
N GLY A 240 38.90 1.19 -20.80
CA GLY A 240 38.67 -0.23 -21.03
C GLY A 240 39.08 -1.15 -19.87
N GLN A 241 39.60 -0.61 -18.75
CA GLN A 241 39.85 -1.39 -17.55
C GLN A 241 38.54 -1.67 -16.80
N THR A 242 38.47 -2.85 -16.19
CA THR A 242 37.34 -3.30 -15.36
C THR A 242 37.81 -3.51 -13.93
N VAL A 243 37.04 -2.98 -12.99
CA VAL A 243 37.14 -3.21 -11.55
C VAL A 243 36.11 -4.27 -11.17
N VAL A 244 36.49 -5.23 -10.32
CA VAL A 244 35.57 -6.27 -9.83
C VAL A 244 35.41 -6.14 -8.32
N LEU A 245 34.16 -6.05 -7.85
CA LEU A 245 33.81 -6.08 -6.43
C LEU A 245 32.88 -7.26 -6.17
N ASP A 246 33.31 -8.17 -5.32
CA ASP A 246 32.52 -9.33 -4.87
C ASP A 246 32.17 -9.14 -3.39
N LEU A 247 30.87 -9.14 -3.08
CA LEU A 247 30.30 -8.86 -1.77
C LEU A 247 29.23 -9.91 -1.44
N VAL A 248 28.88 -10.04 -0.17
CA VAL A 248 27.76 -10.87 0.29
C VAL A 248 26.90 -10.07 1.25
N LEU A 249 25.60 -10.12 1.02
CA LEU A 249 24.59 -9.72 1.97
C LEU A 249 24.08 -10.98 2.66
N PHE A 250 24.04 -11.01 3.99
CA PHE A 250 23.64 -12.18 4.75
C PHE A 250 22.86 -11.80 6.01
N VAL A 251 22.09 -12.74 6.53
CA VAL A 251 21.38 -12.58 7.80
C VAL A 251 22.05 -13.44 8.87
N ALA A 252 22.07 -12.92 10.10
CA ALA A 252 22.36 -13.68 11.31
C ALA A 252 21.25 -13.44 12.32
N ALA A 253 20.81 -14.50 13.01
CA ALA A 253 19.74 -14.43 14.00
C ALA A 253 20.04 -15.32 15.19
N THR A 254 19.73 -14.84 16.40
CA THR A 254 19.86 -15.62 17.64
C THR A 254 18.77 -15.23 18.65
N GLU A 255 18.48 -16.12 19.62
CA GLU A 255 17.65 -15.79 20.79
C GLU A 255 18.30 -14.77 21.76
N GLY A 256 19.53 -14.34 21.47
CA GLY A 256 20.36 -13.46 22.29
C GLY A 256 20.14 -11.97 22.04
N ASP A 257 21.15 -11.16 22.41
CA ASP A 257 21.19 -9.72 22.11
C ASP A 257 22.05 -9.45 20.86
N ASN A 258 22.15 -8.18 20.46
CA ASN A 258 22.98 -7.77 19.33
C ASN A 258 24.45 -8.20 19.45
N VAL A 259 25.00 -8.34 20.66
CA VAL A 259 26.40 -8.77 20.84
C VAL A 259 26.54 -10.22 20.39
N GLU A 260 25.61 -11.08 20.80
CA GLU A 260 25.56 -12.49 20.38
C GLU A 260 25.26 -12.62 18.88
N THR A 261 24.29 -11.87 18.36
CA THR A 261 23.90 -11.92 16.95
C THR A 261 25.02 -11.42 16.02
N LEU A 262 25.76 -10.36 16.38
CA LEU A 262 26.91 -9.91 15.58
C LEU A 262 28.08 -10.89 15.64
N ALA A 263 28.27 -11.59 16.76
CA ALA A 263 29.27 -12.66 16.84
C ALA A 263 28.92 -13.84 15.91
N GLU A 264 27.65 -14.23 15.84
CA GLU A 264 27.16 -15.21 14.86
C GLU A 264 27.36 -14.71 13.43
N GLY A 265 27.08 -13.42 13.19
CA GLY A 265 27.29 -12.80 11.88
C GLY A 265 28.75 -12.81 11.41
N VAL A 266 29.73 -12.66 12.32
CA VAL A 266 31.15 -12.84 11.99
C VAL A 266 31.43 -14.27 11.54
N SER A 267 30.90 -15.28 12.25
CA SER A 267 31.04 -16.69 11.86
C SER A 267 30.42 -16.96 10.50
N HIS A 268 29.19 -16.46 10.25
CA HIS A 268 28.52 -16.56 8.96
C HIS A 268 29.36 -15.97 7.83
N ALA A 269 29.91 -14.76 8.01
CA ALA A 269 30.74 -14.11 7.01
C ALA A 269 32.03 -14.89 6.70
N GLU A 270 32.68 -15.48 7.72
CA GLU A 270 33.85 -16.36 7.54
C GLU A 270 33.50 -17.60 6.72
N ASP A 271 32.41 -18.28 7.06
CA ASP A 271 31.94 -19.48 6.35
C ASP A 271 31.55 -19.16 4.90
N LEU A 272 30.82 -18.05 4.67
CA LEU A 272 30.42 -17.61 3.33
C LEU A 272 31.63 -17.25 2.46
N ARG A 273 32.66 -16.61 3.02
CA ARG A 273 33.93 -16.36 2.33
C ARG A 273 34.60 -17.66 1.95
N TYR A 274 34.67 -18.63 2.87
CA TYR A 274 35.24 -19.95 2.58
C TYR A 274 34.47 -20.67 1.47
N LEU A 275 33.13 -20.66 1.50
CA LEU A 275 32.30 -21.25 0.46
C LEU A 275 32.57 -20.62 -0.90
N TRP A 276 32.64 -19.29 -0.96
CA TRP A 276 32.95 -18.56 -2.18
C TRP A 276 34.36 -18.89 -2.73
N GLU A 277 35.39 -18.84 -1.89
CA GLU A 277 36.77 -19.14 -2.28
C GLU A 277 36.96 -20.59 -2.75
N SER A 278 36.22 -21.52 -2.16
CA SER A 278 36.28 -22.95 -2.49
C SER A 278 35.39 -23.36 -3.66
N GLY A 279 34.65 -22.41 -4.26
CA GLY A 279 33.78 -22.67 -5.40
C GLY A 279 32.50 -23.42 -5.03
N PHE A 280 31.93 -23.11 -3.86
CA PHE A 280 30.66 -23.64 -3.35
C PHE A 280 30.58 -25.18 -3.32
N PRO A 281 31.38 -25.87 -2.47
CA PRO A 281 31.34 -27.32 -2.31
C PRO A 281 30.11 -27.78 -1.50
N VAL A 282 28.93 -27.31 -1.87
CA VAL A 282 27.64 -27.51 -1.18
C VAL A 282 26.77 -28.53 -1.91
N SER A 283 25.71 -29.01 -1.26
CA SER A 283 24.73 -29.91 -1.85
C SER A 283 23.41 -29.17 -2.03
N LEU A 284 23.26 -28.45 -3.14
CA LEU A 284 22.06 -27.66 -3.41
C LEU A 284 20.76 -28.48 -3.33
N PHE A 285 19.76 -27.90 -2.68
CA PHE A 285 18.48 -28.55 -2.37
C PHE A 285 17.45 -28.33 -3.49
N ASP A 286 16.94 -29.42 -4.07
CA ASP A 286 15.85 -29.38 -5.06
C ASP A 286 14.50 -29.20 -4.36
N ARG A 287 13.74 -28.17 -4.78
CA ARG A 287 12.47 -27.76 -4.14
C ARG A 287 11.53 -27.11 -5.16
N PRO A 288 10.21 -27.15 -4.92
CA PRO A 288 9.29 -26.30 -5.66
C PRO A 288 9.52 -24.83 -5.30
N ILE A 289 9.26 -23.94 -6.25
CA ILE A 289 9.23 -22.49 -6.03
C ILE A 289 7.98 -21.99 -6.71
N ILE A 290 7.00 -21.53 -5.94
CA ILE A 290 5.78 -20.98 -6.49
C ILE A 290 6.02 -19.56 -7.01
N GLU A 291 5.54 -19.25 -8.20
CA GLU A 291 5.68 -17.94 -8.83
C GLU A 291 4.34 -17.50 -9.44
N THR A 292 4.09 -16.19 -9.49
CA THR A 292 2.92 -15.60 -10.16
C THR A 292 3.37 -14.57 -11.20
N ASP A 293 2.81 -14.64 -12.40
CA ASP A 293 3.16 -13.71 -13.50
C ASP A 293 2.60 -12.30 -13.25
N ALA A 294 1.53 -12.18 -12.47
CA ALA A 294 0.80 -10.92 -12.29
C ALA A 294 1.48 -9.94 -11.30
N ASN A 295 2.31 -10.45 -10.38
CA ASN A 295 2.66 -9.71 -9.16
C ASN A 295 4.15 -9.78 -8.77
N TYR A 296 5.04 -10.25 -9.65
CA TYR A 296 6.48 -10.34 -9.37
C TYR A 296 6.81 -11.09 -8.05
N GLY A 297 6.02 -12.11 -7.69
CA GLY A 297 6.20 -12.86 -6.45
C GLY A 297 5.42 -12.33 -5.23
N LEU A 298 4.58 -11.29 -5.36
CA LEU A 298 3.60 -10.93 -4.33
C LEU A 298 2.38 -11.86 -4.43
N PHE A 299 2.14 -12.64 -3.37
CA PHE A 299 1.04 -13.59 -3.29
C PHE A 299 -0.23 -12.96 -2.74
N GLY A 300 -1.38 -13.43 -3.25
CA GLY A 300 -2.71 -12.98 -2.85
C GLY A 300 -3.22 -11.73 -3.57
N GLY A 301 -4.51 -11.45 -3.38
CA GLY A 301 -5.17 -10.31 -4.00
C GLY A 301 -6.58 -10.08 -3.47
N SER A 302 -7.09 -8.87 -3.67
CA SER A 302 -8.48 -8.54 -3.40
C SER A 302 -9.12 -7.85 -4.60
N MET A 303 -10.37 -8.17 -4.87
CA MET A 303 -11.19 -7.54 -5.88
C MET A 303 -12.40 -6.90 -5.22
N GLN A 304 -12.76 -5.70 -5.65
CA GLN A 304 -13.96 -5.02 -5.18
C GLN A 304 -14.73 -4.42 -6.34
N GLU A 305 -15.95 -4.93 -6.59
CA GLU A 305 -16.84 -4.47 -7.65
C GLU A 305 -18.14 -3.94 -7.08
N LEU A 306 -18.36 -2.63 -7.22
CA LEU A 306 -19.38 -1.90 -6.46
C LEU A 306 -20.71 -1.73 -7.20
N SER A 307 -20.81 -2.18 -8.45
CA SER A 307 -21.98 -2.05 -9.33
C SER A 307 -21.98 -3.14 -10.39
N VAL A 308 -22.30 -4.37 -9.98
CA VAL A 308 -22.33 -5.53 -10.89
C VAL A 308 -23.75 -5.72 -11.42
N PRO A 309 -23.98 -5.58 -12.73
CA PRO A 309 -25.27 -5.90 -13.34
C PRO A 309 -25.70 -7.35 -13.07
N GLN A 310 -26.99 -7.54 -12.83
CA GLN A 310 -27.54 -8.88 -12.57
C GLN A 310 -27.35 -9.81 -13.79
N GLY A 311 -26.84 -11.02 -13.55
CA GLY A 311 -26.55 -12.01 -14.58
C GLY A 311 -25.23 -11.79 -15.32
N GLU A 312 -24.44 -10.79 -14.94
CA GLU A 312 -23.07 -10.61 -15.45
C GLU A 312 -22.09 -11.59 -14.79
N ASN A 313 -21.06 -11.96 -15.52
CA ASN A 313 -19.95 -12.77 -15.01
C ASN A 313 -18.72 -11.85 -14.89
N ILE A 314 -18.21 -11.71 -13.67
CA ILE A 314 -16.94 -11.05 -13.40
C ILE A 314 -15.89 -12.15 -13.27
N SER A 315 -14.81 -12.06 -14.04
CA SER A 315 -13.76 -13.06 -14.08
C SER A 315 -12.39 -12.42 -14.06
N ASN A 316 -11.48 -12.96 -13.28
CA ASN A 316 -10.07 -12.63 -13.34
C ASN A 316 -9.23 -13.92 -13.33
N ASN A 317 -8.21 -13.97 -14.18
CA ASN A 317 -7.35 -15.14 -14.34
C ASN A 317 -6.03 -14.92 -13.59
N PHE A 318 -5.64 -15.93 -12.83
CA PHE A 318 -4.38 -15.98 -12.11
C PHE A 318 -3.54 -17.12 -12.67
N GLN A 319 -2.36 -16.79 -13.19
CA GLN A 319 -1.42 -17.77 -13.68
C GLN A 319 -0.36 -18.05 -12.61
N ILE A 320 -0.30 -19.30 -12.17
CA ILE A 320 0.69 -19.82 -11.24
C ILE A 320 1.71 -20.65 -12.02
N ARG A 321 2.98 -20.52 -11.67
CA ARG A 321 4.09 -21.27 -12.26
C ARG A 321 4.91 -21.95 -11.17
N ASN A 322 5.47 -23.12 -11.49
CA ASN A 322 6.57 -23.67 -10.71
C ASN A 322 7.92 -23.22 -11.27
N GLY A 323 8.60 -22.33 -10.56
CA GLY A 323 9.97 -21.89 -10.85
C GLY A 323 11.05 -22.83 -10.32
N GLY A 324 10.71 -23.79 -9.46
CA GLY A 324 11.65 -24.68 -8.78
C GLY A 324 11.90 -26.01 -9.48
N SER A 325 13.01 -26.68 -9.14
CA SER A 325 13.38 -28.00 -9.69
C SER A 325 12.52 -29.15 -9.14
N GLY A 326 11.96 -28.99 -7.93
CA GLY A 326 11.06 -29.98 -7.32
C GLY A 326 9.60 -29.81 -7.75
N PRO A 327 8.76 -30.86 -7.68
CA PRO A 327 7.35 -30.76 -8.04
C PRO A 327 6.57 -29.89 -7.04
N LEU A 328 5.83 -28.92 -7.57
CA LEU A 328 4.92 -28.05 -6.82
C LEU A 328 3.54 -28.72 -6.76
N THR A 329 3.08 -29.07 -5.57
CA THR A 329 1.68 -29.44 -5.31
C THR A 329 0.93 -28.18 -4.96
N LEU A 330 -0.16 -27.89 -5.68
CA LEU A 330 -1.03 -26.75 -5.47
C LEU A 330 -2.46 -27.24 -5.25
N ASP A 331 -3.02 -26.92 -4.09
CA ASP A 331 -4.39 -27.22 -3.70
C ASP A 331 -5.15 -25.92 -3.43
N VAL A 332 -6.22 -25.66 -4.16
CA VAL A 332 -6.99 -24.41 -4.10
C VAL A 332 -8.41 -24.71 -3.62
N ASP A 333 -8.77 -24.19 -2.45
CA ASP A 333 -10.14 -24.21 -1.93
C ASP A 333 -10.89 -23.00 -2.47
N MET A 334 -11.87 -23.23 -3.34
CA MET A 334 -12.67 -22.18 -3.97
C MET A 334 -13.98 -21.88 -3.21
N GLY A 335 -14.17 -22.48 -2.03
CA GLY A 335 -15.41 -22.40 -1.26
C GLY A 335 -16.49 -23.35 -1.76
N ASP A 336 -17.56 -23.52 -0.97
CA ASP A 336 -18.73 -24.36 -1.27
C ASP A 336 -18.41 -25.82 -1.68
N GLY A 337 -17.26 -26.34 -1.24
CA GLY A 337 -16.79 -27.68 -1.56
C GLY A 337 -16.19 -27.83 -2.97
N ALA A 338 -15.91 -26.72 -3.66
CA ALA A 338 -15.17 -26.70 -4.91
C ALA A 338 -13.65 -26.64 -4.63
N TRP A 339 -12.91 -27.58 -5.22
CA TRP A 339 -11.47 -27.73 -5.05
C TRP A 339 -10.80 -27.90 -6.41
N ASP A 340 -9.65 -27.26 -6.58
CA ASP A 340 -8.73 -27.51 -7.70
C ASP A 340 -7.40 -28.02 -7.14
N ASN A 341 -6.88 -29.11 -7.68
CA ASN A 341 -5.66 -29.73 -7.18
C ASN A 341 -4.78 -30.11 -8.37
N VAL A 342 -3.56 -29.59 -8.42
CA VAL A 342 -2.63 -29.78 -9.53
C VAL A 342 -1.21 -30.00 -9.01
N VAL A 343 -0.42 -30.79 -9.77
CA VAL A 343 1.02 -30.91 -9.54
C VAL A 343 1.74 -30.35 -10.77
N LEU A 344 2.61 -29.38 -10.56
CA LEU A 344 3.39 -28.69 -11.59
C LEU A 344 4.86 -29.07 -11.48
N ASN A 345 5.43 -29.57 -12.58
CA ASN A 345 6.87 -29.71 -12.75
C ASN A 345 7.49 -28.35 -13.13
N TYR A 346 8.82 -28.28 -13.15
CA TYR A 346 9.53 -27.06 -13.51
C TYR A 346 9.02 -26.44 -14.83
N GLY A 347 8.68 -25.15 -14.80
CA GLY A 347 8.23 -24.38 -15.95
C GLY A 347 6.76 -24.61 -16.34
N GLU A 348 6.08 -25.60 -15.77
CA GLU A 348 4.65 -25.78 -15.98
C GLU A 348 3.87 -24.66 -15.29
N THR A 349 2.78 -24.26 -15.94
CA THR A 349 1.88 -23.22 -15.45
C THR A 349 0.47 -23.78 -15.28
N HIS A 350 -0.28 -23.19 -14.34
CA HIS A 350 -1.69 -23.47 -14.11
C HIS A 350 -2.46 -22.16 -14.03
N GLU A 351 -3.54 -22.06 -14.80
CA GLU A 351 -4.42 -20.89 -14.80
C GLU A 351 -5.63 -21.18 -13.91
N ILE A 352 -5.91 -20.28 -12.98
CA ILE A 352 -7.07 -20.34 -12.08
C ILE A 352 -7.93 -19.12 -12.35
N SER A 353 -9.19 -19.35 -12.73
CA SER A 353 -10.16 -18.29 -12.96
C SER A 353 -10.98 -18.03 -11.70
N PHE A 354 -10.80 -16.85 -11.10
CA PHE A 354 -11.67 -16.36 -10.03
C PHE A 354 -12.94 -15.78 -10.65
N ASN A 355 -14.06 -16.48 -10.51
CA ASN A 355 -15.31 -16.15 -11.20
C ASN A 355 -16.44 -15.84 -10.21
N PHE A 356 -17.08 -14.69 -10.40
CA PHE A 356 -18.34 -14.33 -9.74
C PHE A 356 -19.45 -14.21 -10.78
N ASP A 357 -20.44 -15.10 -10.70
CA ASP A 357 -21.68 -15.01 -11.46
C ASP A 357 -22.73 -14.23 -10.66
N ALA A 358 -23.03 -13.01 -11.09
CA ALA A 358 -23.98 -12.14 -10.41
C ALA A 358 -25.39 -12.74 -10.44
N PRO A 359 -26.02 -13.03 -9.29
CA PRO A 359 -27.37 -13.56 -9.26
C PRO A 359 -28.41 -12.57 -9.76
N TYR A 360 -29.55 -13.11 -10.23
CA TYR A 360 -30.77 -12.32 -10.36
C TYR A 360 -31.41 -12.17 -8.99
N LEU A 361 -31.59 -10.92 -8.55
CA LEU A 361 -32.20 -10.58 -7.28
C LEU A 361 -33.73 -10.50 -7.41
N ASP A 362 -34.42 -10.45 -6.27
CA ASP A 362 -35.86 -10.18 -6.23
C ASP A 362 -36.19 -8.88 -6.98
N SER A 363 -37.40 -8.80 -7.56
CA SER A 363 -37.87 -7.52 -8.09
C SER A 363 -38.15 -6.54 -6.94
N PRO A 364 -37.91 -5.23 -7.14
CA PRO A 364 -38.19 -4.20 -6.16
C PRO A 364 -39.61 -4.28 -5.58
N LYS A 365 -39.69 -4.33 -4.26
CA LYS A 365 -40.94 -4.44 -3.50
C LYS A 365 -41.52 -3.06 -3.24
N THR A 366 -42.84 -3.02 -3.10
CA THR A 366 -43.56 -1.87 -2.55
C THR A 366 -44.28 -2.33 -1.29
N ILE A 367 -43.98 -1.69 -0.16
CA ILE A 367 -44.51 -2.04 1.16
C ILE A 367 -45.22 -0.80 1.74
N ARG A 368 -46.48 -0.95 2.13
CA ARG A 368 -47.31 0.16 2.62
C ARG A 368 -47.52 0.06 4.13
N VAL A 369 -47.38 1.18 4.83
CA VAL A 369 -47.67 1.32 6.25
C VAL A 369 -48.89 2.23 6.42
N PRO A 370 -50.00 1.78 7.05
CA PRO A 370 -50.16 0.53 7.79
C PRO A 370 -50.80 -0.65 7.01
N GLU A 371 -50.96 -0.54 5.69
CA GLU A 371 -51.78 -1.50 4.91
C GLU A 371 -51.16 -2.91 4.81
N ASP A 372 -49.85 -3.00 4.58
CA ASP A 372 -49.09 -4.24 4.45
C ASP A 372 -48.42 -4.64 5.77
N THR A 373 -47.94 -3.67 6.56
CA THR A 373 -47.33 -3.89 7.89
C THR A 373 -47.84 -2.88 8.91
N TRP A 374 -47.77 -3.22 10.20
CA TRP A 374 -48.33 -2.34 11.24
C TRP A 374 -47.47 -1.09 11.51
N ASN A 375 -46.17 -1.17 11.28
CA ASN A 375 -45.23 -0.10 11.55
C ASN A 375 -44.05 -0.09 10.56
N ILE A 376 -43.31 1.02 10.54
CA ILE A 376 -42.21 1.24 9.59
C ILE A 376 -40.98 0.34 9.85
N TYR A 377 -40.71 -0.04 11.10
CA TYR A 377 -39.60 -0.93 11.42
C TYR A 377 -39.80 -2.29 10.75
N GLU A 378 -41.00 -2.85 10.90
CA GLU A 378 -41.39 -4.11 10.28
C GLU A 378 -41.42 -4.01 8.74
N ALA A 379 -41.81 -2.86 8.19
CA ALA A 379 -41.71 -2.62 6.74
C ALA A 379 -40.26 -2.65 6.24
N LEU A 380 -39.33 -2.02 6.97
CA LEU A 380 -37.91 -1.99 6.65
C LEU A 380 -37.25 -3.38 6.75
N ASP A 381 -37.65 -4.20 7.72
CA ASP A 381 -37.18 -5.59 7.84
C ASP A 381 -37.67 -6.52 6.73
N MET A 382 -38.77 -6.17 6.07
CA MET A 382 -39.30 -6.91 4.92
C MET A 382 -38.65 -6.53 3.59
N THR A 383 -37.79 -5.50 3.58
CA THR A 383 -37.05 -5.12 2.39
C THR A 383 -35.97 -6.14 2.05
N THR A 384 -35.60 -6.19 0.78
CA THR A 384 -34.58 -7.07 0.20
C THR A 384 -33.26 -6.83 0.92
N GLN A 385 -32.64 -7.91 1.42
CA GLN A 385 -31.39 -7.84 2.19
C GLN A 385 -30.21 -7.36 1.33
N SER A 386 -29.02 -7.26 1.94
CA SER A 386 -27.80 -6.83 1.25
C SER A 386 -27.59 -7.62 -0.07
N PRO A 387 -27.34 -6.95 -1.20
CA PRO A 387 -26.92 -7.55 -2.45
C PRO A 387 -25.38 -7.75 -2.51
N ALA A 388 -24.69 -7.63 -1.37
CA ALA A 388 -23.26 -7.88 -1.26
C ALA A 388 -22.97 -9.39 -1.25
N HIS A 389 -21.94 -9.77 -1.99
CA HIS A 389 -21.43 -11.13 -2.07
C HIS A 389 -19.93 -11.11 -1.80
N HIS A 390 -19.47 -12.02 -0.95
CA HIS A 390 -18.06 -12.20 -0.63
C HIS A 390 -17.61 -13.58 -1.08
N MET A 391 -16.43 -13.66 -1.69
CA MET A 391 -15.80 -14.88 -2.16
C MET A 391 -14.34 -14.92 -1.73
N ASN A 392 -13.81 -16.12 -1.48
CA ASN A 392 -12.40 -16.31 -1.15
C ASN A 392 -11.89 -17.63 -1.73
N TYR A 393 -10.77 -17.59 -2.45
CA TYR A 393 -10.03 -18.76 -2.89
C TYR A 393 -8.76 -18.87 -2.04
N HIS A 394 -8.60 -19.98 -1.33
CA HIS A 394 -7.45 -20.23 -0.47
C HIS A 394 -6.46 -21.17 -1.16
N PHE A 395 -5.22 -20.71 -1.37
CA PHE A 395 -4.18 -21.41 -2.10
C PHE A 395 -3.20 -22.04 -1.11
N MET A 396 -3.12 -23.37 -1.12
CA MET A 396 -2.18 -24.15 -0.32
C MET A 396 -1.15 -24.82 -1.22
N HIS A 397 0.10 -24.82 -0.79
CA HIS A 397 1.19 -25.43 -1.56
C HIS A 397 2.29 -26.03 -0.69
N ASN A 398 3.20 -26.77 -1.32
CA ASN A 398 4.36 -27.39 -0.68
C ASN A 398 5.68 -26.62 -0.86
N ASP A 399 5.65 -25.41 -1.42
CA ASP A 399 6.79 -24.50 -1.35
C ASP A 399 6.98 -23.99 0.08
N GLY A 400 8.10 -24.33 0.69
CA GLY A 400 8.45 -23.95 2.06
C GLY A 400 9.05 -22.54 2.17
N SER A 401 9.26 -21.84 1.06
CA SER A 401 9.77 -20.46 1.01
C SER A 401 8.67 -19.39 0.93
N ALA A 402 7.41 -19.81 0.78
CA ALA A 402 6.25 -18.92 0.71
C ALA A 402 5.15 -19.37 1.69
N GLU A 403 4.37 -18.41 2.19
CA GLU A 403 3.15 -18.71 2.95
C GLU A 403 1.97 -18.99 2.00
N ASN A 404 1.01 -19.79 2.47
CA ASN A 404 -0.28 -19.93 1.80
C ASN A 404 -0.96 -18.55 1.68
N PHE A 405 -1.75 -18.35 0.63
CA PHE A 405 -2.32 -17.04 0.33
C PHE A 405 -3.76 -17.12 -0.15
N ASP A 406 -4.44 -15.97 -0.14
CA ASP A 406 -5.85 -15.84 -0.47
C ASP A 406 -6.09 -14.88 -1.64
N ILE A 407 -7.06 -15.21 -2.47
CA ILE A 407 -7.67 -14.29 -3.43
C ILE A 407 -9.11 -14.06 -2.98
N SER A 408 -9.41 -12.83 -2.59
CA SER A 408 -10.72 -12.44 -2.09
C SER A 408 -11.47 -11.52 -3.05
N GLY A 409 -12.79 -11.56 -3.01
CA GLY A 409 -13.64 -10.72 -3.83
C GLY A 409 -14.87 -10.22 -3.07
N GLU A 410 -15.17 -8.94 -3.21
CA GLU A 410 -16.41 -8.30 -2.74
C GLU A 410 -17.19 -7.76 -3.92
N PHE A 411 -18.43 -8.22 -4.10
CA PHE A 411 -19.26 -7.90 -5.25
C PHE A 411 -20.62 -7.38 -4.81
N TYR A 412 -21.00 -6.20 -5.27
CA TYR A 412 -22.29 -5.59 -4.99
C TYR A 412 -23.17 -5.60 -6.23
N VAL A 413 -24.18 -6.46 -6.22
CA VAL A 413 -25.09 -6.64 -7.34
C VAL A 413 -26.09 -5.49 -7.39
N GLU A 414 -26.32 -4.93 -8.58
CA GLU A 414 -27.21 -3.80 -8.75
C GLU A 414 -28.66 -4.16 -8.37
N HIS A 415 -29.22 -3.38 -7.44
CA HIS A 415 -30.63 -3.43 -7.07
C HIS A 415 -31.15 -2.02 -6.86
N SER A 416 -32.26 -1.68 -7.51
CA SER A 416 -32.81 -0.31 -7.42
C SER A 416 -33.30 0.04 -6.02
N GLY A 417 -33.57 -0.96 -5.19
CA GLY A 417 -34.06 -0.79 -3.83
C GLY A 417 -35.57 -0.93 -3.71
N ASP A 418 -36.01 -1.21 -2.50
CA ASP A 418 -37.44 -1.35 -2.20
C ASP A 418 -38.05 -0.02 -1.77
N THR A 419 -39.35 0.13 -2.01
CA THR A 419 -40.10 1.33 -1.64
C THR A 419 -40.99 1.06 -0.44
N VAL A 420 -40.84 1.85 0.62
CA VAL A 420 -41.75 1.88 1.77
C VAL A 420 -42.60 3.15 1.69
N PHE A 421 -43.91 2.97 1.48
CA PHE A 421 -44.89 4.05 1.54
C PHE A 421 -45.47 4.14 2.95
N VAL A 422 -45.43 5.33 3.55
CA VAL A 422 -45.97 5.58 4.88
C VAL A 422 -47.16 6.54 4.77
N ALA A 423 -48.32 6.09 5.22
CA ALA A 423 -49.53 6.91 5.23
C ALA A 423 -49.30 8.23 5.98
N ALA A 424 -49.87 9.32 5.46
CA ALA A 424 -49.81 10.64 6.09
C ALA A 424 -50.39 10.65 7.51
N GLY A 425 -49.82 11.52 8.35
CA GLY A 425 -50.15 11.61 9.77
C GLY A 425 -49.58 10.47 10.62
N GLY A 426 -49.77 10.58 11.93
CA GLY A 426 -49.21 9.63 12.91
C GLY A 426 -47.80 10.00 13.37
N TYR A 427 -47.44 9.50 14.55
CA TYR A 427 -46.13 9.67 15.20
C TYR A 427 -45.41 8.33 15.24
N TYR A 428 -44.17 8.32 14.79
CA TYR A 428 -43.32 7.14 14.67
C TYR A 428 -42.02 7.38 15.44
N HIS A 429 -41.66 6.39 16.25
CA HIS A 429 -40.32 6.24 16.79
C HIS A 429 -39.58 5.19 15.96
N LEU A 430 -38.41 5.53 15.41
CA LEU A 430 -37.61 4.64 14.58
C LEU A 430 -36.12 4.86 14.85
N ASN A 431 -35.43 3.80 15.24
CA ASN A 431 -33.99 3.73 15.31
C ASN A 431 -33.54 2.57 14.43
N TYR A 432 -33.05 2.87 13.23
CA TYR A 432 -32.80 1.84 12.22
C TYR A 432 -31.52 2.10 11.42
N GLU A 433 -30.80 1.03 11.11
CA GLU A 433 -29.64 1.05 10.22
C GLU A 433 -29.98 0.35 8.90
N ILE A 434 -29.83 1.08 7.80
CA ILE A 434 -29.90 0.55 6.44
C ILE A 434 -28.46 0.25 6.02
N PHE A 435 -28.17 -1.04 5.87
CA PHE A 435 -26.84 -1.56 5.52
C PHE A 435 -26.86 -2.21 4.13
N ASP A 436 -25.96 -1.79 3.24
CA ASP A 436 -25.71 -2.34 1.89
C ASP A 436 -26.88 -2.37 0.90
N ARG A 437 -28.03 -1.77 1.22
CA ARG A 437 -29.20 -1.86 0.35
C ARG A 437 -29.80 -0.50 0.01
N SER A 438 -30.14 -0.33 -1.27
CA SER A 438 -30.92 0.81 -1.73
C SER A 438 -32.35 0.77 -1.14
N ILE A 439 -32.86 1.91 -0.69
CA ILE A 439 -34.20 2.02 -0.09
C ILE A 439 -34.84 3.38 -0.43
N HIS A 440 -36.14 3.36 -0.71
CA HIS A 440 -36.94 4.55 -0.91
C HIS A 440 -38.03 4.67 0.16
N LEU A 441 -37.89 5.63 1.07
CA LEU A 441 -38.90 5.98 2.07
C LEU A 441 -39.71 7.17 1.59
N ILE A 442 -41.02 6.99 1.50
CA ILE A 442 -41.93 8.02 0.98
C ILE A 442 -43.16 8.11 1.87
N SER A 443 -43.46 9.29 2.40
CA SER A 443 -44.75 9.58 2.99
C SER A 443 -45.68 10.21 1.96
N GLU A 444 -46.89 9.66 1.80
CA GLU A 444 -47.90 10.23 0.91
C GLU A 444 -48.52 11.46 1.60
N PRO A 445 -48.41 12.68 1.04
CA PRO A 445 -48.97 13.86 1.69
C PRO A 445 -50.51 13.83 1.64
N ASN A 446 -51.14 14.09 2.78
CA ASN A 446 -52.55 14.48 2.84
C ASN A 446 -52.62 15.94 3.29
N ASP A 447 -53.20 16.80 2.44
CA ASP A 447 -53.35 18.25 2.63
C ASP A 447 -53.98 18.65 3.98
N SER A 448 -54.61 17.71 4.69
CA SER A 448 -55.25 17.93 5.99
C SER A 448 -54.49 17.40 7.22
N LEU A 449 -53.51 16.50 7.05
CA LEU A 449 -52.81 15.82 8.15
C LEU A 449 -51.29 16.04 8.14
N GLY A 450 -50.72 16.56 7.06
CA GLY A 450 -49.26 16.56 6.86
C GLY A 450 -48.72 15.15 6.62
N GLY A 451 -47.41 15.04 6.38
CA GLY A 451 -46.71 13.75 6.26
C GLY A 451 -46.64 12.99 7.58
N ALA A 452 -46.17 11.75 7.53
CA ALA A 452 -45.83 10.97 8.73
C ALA A 452 -44.75 11.69 9.55
N VAL A 453 -44.85 11.61 10.88
CA VAL A 453 -43.97 12.33 11.81
C VAL A 453 -43.00 11.38 12.49
N PHE A 454 -41.69 11.60 12.35
CA PHE A 454 -40.66 10.97 13.17
C PHE A 454 -40.32 11.85 14.37
N ALA A 455 -40.42 11.29 15.58
CA ALA A 455 -40.14 12.00 16.83
C ALA A 455 -39.54 11.06 17.90
N ASP A 456 -39.42 11.54 19.13
CA ASP A 456 -38.93 10.79 20.28
C ASP A 456 -37.51 10.23 20.07
N SER A 457 -36.60 11.08 19.58
CA SER A 457 -35.20 10.75 19.31
C SER A 457 -35.00 9.59 18.34
N SER A 458 -35.82 9.58 17.29
CA SER A 458 -35.67 8.71 16.12
C SER A 458 -34.41 9.05 15.32
N PHE A 459 -33.80 8.04 14.71
CA PHE A 459 -32.71 8.19 13.74
C PHE A 459 -32.73 7.11 12.65
N ILE A 460 -32.12 7.44 11.52
CA ILE A 460 -31.80 6.52 10.43
C ILE A 460 -30.31 6.63 10.13
N LEU A 461 -29.61 5.50 10.24
CA LEU A 461 -28.22 5.36 9.81
C LEU A 461 -28.18 4.68 8.45
N ILE A 462 -27.40 5.24 7.52
CA ILE A 462 -27.06 4.62 6.25
C ILE A 462 -25.59 4.23 6.30
N ARG A 463 -25.30 2.93 6.14
CA ARG A 463 -23.97 2.32 6.26
C ARG A 463 -23.73 1.29 5.16
N GLY A 464 -22.46 1.01 4.88
CA GLY A 464 -22.09 0.13 3.78
C GLY A 464 -22.44 0.72 2.40
N ARG A 465 -22.53 -0.15 1.39
CA ARG A 465 -22.79 0.20 -0.01
C ARG A 465 -24.27 0.47 -0.28
N VAL A 466 -24.77 1.63 0.15
CA VAL A 466 -26.13 2.07 -0.22
C VAL A 466 -26.10 2.91 -1.49
N GLN A 467 -26.48 2.31 -2.63
CA GLN A 467 -26.44 2.99 -3.93
C GLN A 467 -27.46 4.13 -4.04
N ASN A 468 -28.72 3.85 -3.71
CA ASN A 468 -29.82 4.80 -3.84
C ASN A 468 -30.60 4.91 -2.54
N PHE A 469 -30.77 6.13 -2.05
CA PHE A 469 -31.60 6.41 -0.89
C PHE A 469 -32.58 7.54 -1.19
N SER A 470 -33.86 7.34 -0.90
CA SER A 470 -34.85 8.42 -0.96
C SER A 470 -35.56 8.61 0.36
N PHE A 471 -35.75 9.87 0.74
CA PHE A 471 -36.49 10.25 1.93
C PHE A 471 -37.42 11.42 1.60
N LYS A 472 -38.73 11.14 1.50
CA LYS A 472 -39.68 12.08 0.90
C LYS A 472 -40.93 12.31 1.74
N GLY A 473 -41.36 13.56 1.89
CA GLY A 473 -42.68 13.91 2.39
C GLY A 473 -42.87 13.81 3.92
N PHE A 474 -41.82 13.60 4.71
CA PHE A 474 -41.91 13.38 6.15
C PHE A 474 -41.80 14.67 6.98
N THR A 475 -42.35 14.64 8.19
CA THR A 475 -41.97 15.58 9.25
C THR A 475 -41.03 14.87 10.23
N VAL A 476 -39.94 15.51 10.63
CA VAL A 476 -38.93 15.01 11.57
C VAL A 476 -38.78 16.04 12.67
N GLU A 477 -39.21 15.72 13.89
CA GLU A 477 -39.29 16.70 14.97
C GLU A 477 -38.85 16.22 16.35
N ASN A 478 -38.29 17.13 17.14
CA ASN A 478 -37.95 16.91 18.55
C ASN A 478 -37.02 15.70 18.81
N ASN A 479 -36.09 15.42 17.90
CA ASN A 479 -35.10 14.36 18.07
C ASN A 479 -33.82 14.91 18.73
N SER A 480 -33.29 14.22 19.76
CA SER A 480 -32.19 14.73 20.59
C SER A 480 -30.77 14.33 20.16
N ASP A 481 -30.59 13.39 19.23
CA ASP A 481 -29.27 12.93 18.76
C ASP A 481 -29.11 13.03 17.24
N GLY A 482 -29.87 13.96 16.68
CA GLY A 482 -30.09 14.10 15.24
C GLY A 482 -30.88 12.95 14.62
N PHE A 483 -31.08 13.03 13.31
CA PHE A 483 -31.99 12.11 12.61
C PHE A 483 -31.29 11.29 11.51
N LEU A 484 -30.87 11.92 10.41
CA LEU A 484 -30.36 11.18 9.24
C LEU A 484 -28.83 11.26 9.18
N VAL A 485 -28.17 10.10 9.26
CA VAL A 485 -26.70 9.98 9.18
C VAL A 485 -26.33 9.09 8.01
N ILE A 486 -25.61 9.61 7.02
CA ILE A 486 -25.23 8.88 5.80
C ILE A 486 -23.71 8.79 5.67
N ASN A 487 -23.20 7.56 5.72
CA ASN A 487 -21.77 7.22 5.73
C ASN A 487 -20.99 7.86 6.90
N ASP A 488 -19.86 7.26 7.25
CA ASP A 488 -18.98 7.80 8.27
C ASP A 488 -17.80 8.55 7.63
N TRP A 489 -17.20 9.46 8.39
CA TRP A 489 -16.10 10.27 7.89
C TRP A 489 -14.86 9.43 7.54
N ASP A 490 -14.53 8.47 8.41
CA ASP A 490 -13.36 7.60 8.29
C ASP A 490 -13.60 6.39 7.38
N ASP A 491 -14.86 6.14 7.02
CA ASP A 491 -15.28 4.99 6.22
C ASP A 491 -16.27 5.44 5.14
N GLN A 492 -15.69 5.99 4.08
CA GLN A 492 -16.41 6.52 2.92
C GLN A 492 -16.49 5.42 1.87
N TRP A 493 -17.49 4.54 2.01
CA TRP A 493 -17.95 3.66 0.93
C TRP A 493 -18.22 4.46 -0.35
N SER A 494 -18.50 3.79 -1.47
CA SER A 494 -18.95 4.45 -2.71
C SER A 494 -20.00 5.56 -2.49
N PRO A 495 -20.15 6.51 -3.43
CA PRO A 495 -21.15 7.55 -3.29
C PRO A 495 -22.58 7.02 -3.16
N THR A 496 -23.30 7.52 -2.16
CA THR A 496 -24.75 7.29 -1.99
C THR A 496 -25.52 8.33 -2.79
N ASN A 497 -26.30 7.91 -3.78
CA ASN A 497 -27.17 8.80 -4.53
C ASN A 497 -28.46 9.08 -3.73
N VAL A 498 -28.58 10.29 -3.20
CA VAL A 498 -29.69 10.68 -2.33
C VAL A 498 -30.75 11.48 -3.08
N GLU A 499 -32.01 11.27 -2.70
CA GLU A 499 -33.13 12.14 -3.07
C GLU A 499 -33.93 12.45 -1.81
N ILE A 500 -33.61 13.58 -1.20
CA ILE A 500 -34.21 14.05 0.06
C ILE A 500 -35.09 15.25 -0.26
N SER A 501 -36.41 15.03 -0.30
CA SER A 501 -37.33 16.08 -0.76
C SER A 501 -38.67 16.18 -0.05
N ASP A 502 -39.24 17.38 -0.05
CA ASP A 502 -40.58 17.66 0.50
C ASP A 502 -40.72 17.33 2.00
N ASN A 503 -39.62 17.39 2.77
CA ASN A 503 -39.63 17.11 4.20
C ASN A 503 -39.64 18.38 5.06
N ILE A 504 -40.08 18.24 6.32
CA ILE A 504 -39.97 19.26 7.36
C ILE A 504 -39.10 18.70 8.48
N PHE A 505 -37.91 19.27 8.69
CA PHE A 505 -37.06 18.99 9.85
C PHE A 505 -37.17 20.15 10.83
N ARG A 506 -37.73 19.91 12.02
CA ARG A 506 -37.91 20.96 13.02
C ARG A 506 -37.52 20.60 14.44
N ASP A 507 -36.97 21.56 15.17
CA ASP A 507 -36.69 21.41 16.61
C ASP A 507 -35.81 20.18 16.93
N ASN A 508 -34.92 19.77 16.01
CA ASN A 508 -33.99 18.66 16.23
C ASN A 508 -32.67 19.17 16.83
N TYR A 509 -32.15 18.42 17.78
CA TYR A 509 -30.91 18.70 18.50
C TYR A 509 -29.89 17.59 18.27
N LYS A 510 -28.59 17.92 18.26
CA LYS A 510 -27.50 16.94 18.26
C LYS A 510 -26.26 17.50 18.95
N ASP A 511 -25.69 16.74 19.87
CA ASP A 511 -24.34 16.99 20.38
C ASP A 511 -23.29 16.54 19.33
N GLY A 512 -23.11 17.36 18.31
CA GLY A 512 -22.27 17.04 17.16
C GLY A 512 -22.58 17.91 15.94
N HIS A 513 -22.46 17.33 14.75
CA HIS A 513 -22.67 18.02 13.47
C HIS A 513 -23.99 17.61 12.80
N GLY A 514 -24.70 18.57 12.20
CA GLY A 514 -25.88 18.30 11.37
C GLY A 514 -27.00 17.59 12.12
N SER A 515 -27.82 18.32 12.89
CA SER A 515 -28.86 17.65 13.69
C SER A 515 -30.00 17.09 12.84
N ALA A 516 -30.35 17.71 11.72
CA ALA A 516 -31.29 17.09 10.79
C ALA A 516 -30.60 16.06 9.90
N ILE A 517 -29.49 16.45 9.27
CA ILE A 517 -28.77 15.62 8.31
C ILE A 517 -27.26 15.77 8.54
N TYR A 518 -26.60 14.64 8.74
CA TYR A 518 -25.16 14.48 8.60
C TYR A 518 -24.90 13.53 7.44
N ALA A 519 -24.14 13.94 6.43
CA ALA A 519 -23.82 13.02 5.34
C ALA A 519 -22.42 13.23 4.75
N VAL A 520 -21.79 12.12 4.38
CA VAL A 520 -20.46 12.05 3.75
C VAL A 520 -20.55 11.24 2.46
N ASN A 521 -19.83 11.66 1.42
CA ASN A 521 -19.78 10.98 0.11
C ASN A 521 -21.18 10.76 -0.51
N ILE A 522 -21.92 11.85 -0.74
CA ILE A 522 -23.27 11.79 -1.32
C ILE A 522 -23.37 12.55 -2.63
N HIS A 523 -24.18 12.00 -3.53
CA HIS A 523 -24.57 12.55 -4.84
C HIS A 523 -26.09 12.76 -4.88
N GLY A 524 -26.62 13.43 -5.90
CA GLY A 524 -28.08 13.56 -6.10
C GLY A 524 -28.66 14.88 -5.62
N HIS A 525 -29.81 14.87 -4.94
CA HIS A 525 -30.60 16.08 -4.68
C HIS A 525 -31.11 16.17 -3.23
N ILE A 526 -30.98 17.38 -2.66
CA ILE A 526 -31.65 17.79 -1.42
C ILE A 526 -32.52 19.00 -1.76
N SER A 527 -33.84 18.81 -1.88
CA SER A 527 -34.71 19.86 -2.41
C SER A 527 -36.11 19.98 -1.80
N ASN A 528 -36.68 21.19 -1.85
CA ASN A 528 -38.04 21.47 -1.36
C ASN A 528 -38.27 21.11 0.12
N ASN A 529 -37.23 21.11 0.94
CA ASN A 529 -37.35 20.84 2.38
C ASN A 529 -37.44 22.13 3.21
N ILE A 530 -38.01 22.02 4.41
CA ILE A 530 -38.02 23.06 5.42
C ILE A 530 -37.16 22.59 6.61
N PHE A 531 -36.14 23.36 6.96
CA PHE A 531 -35.32 23.17 8.16
C PHE A 531 -35.57 24.33 9.13
N GLU A 532 -36.24 24.07 10.25
CA GLU A 532 -36.63 25.06 11.24
C GLU A 532 -36.10 24.74 12.63
N ASN A 533 -35.53 25.72 13.35
CA ASN A 533 -35.17 25.56 14.78
C ASN A 533 -34.24 24.36 15.08
N ASN A 534 -33.50 23.85 14.09
CA ASN A 534 -32.58 22.74 14.32
C ASN A 534 -31.29 23.28 14.94
N HIS A 535 -30.76 22.58 15.94
CA HIS A 535 -29.56 22.96 16.67
C HIS A 535 -28.53 21.83 16.67
N ALA A 536 -27.28 22.15 16.35
CA ALA A 536 -26.15 21.24 16.49
C ALA A 536 -25.05 21.90 17.33
N GLU A 537 -24.53 21.23 18.35
CA GLU A 537 -23.50 21.83 19.22
C GLU A 537 -22.22 22.18 18.44
N SER A 538 -21.90 21.44 17.37
CA SER A 538 -20.71 21.69 16.56
C SER A 538 -20.97 22.56 15.31
N MET A 539 -21.07 21.95 14.12
CA MET A 539 -21.15 22.68 12.83
C MET A 539 -22.35 22.23 12.02
N GLY A 540 -22.91 23.16 11.24
CA GLY A 540 -24.02 22.86 10.34
C GLY A 540 -25.29 22.61 11.14
N GLY A 541 -25.91 23.68 11.65
CA GLY A 541 -26.95 23.56 12.68
C GLY A 541 -28.09 22.62 12.29
N ALA A 542 -28.54 22.69 11.04
CA ALA A 542 -29.44 21.69 10.47
C ALA A 542 -28.67 20.61 9.71
N ILE A 543 -27.71 21.01 8.87
CA ILE A 543 -27.08 20.13 7.89
C ILE A 543 -25.55 20.24 7.95
N TYR A 544 -24.87 19.11 8.06
CA TYR A 544 -23.44 18.98 7.83
C TYR A 544 -23.16 18.01 6.68
N LEU A 545 -22.38 18.45 5.70
CA LEU A 545 -22.08 17.66 4.52
C LEU A 545 -20.59 17.70 4.13
N SER A 546 -20.03 16.55 3.75
CA SER A 546 -18.65 16.41 3.26
C SER A 546 -18.52 15.46 2.07
N ASN A 547 -17.57 15.72 1.18
CA ASN A 547 -17.39 14.99 -0.08
C ASN A 547 -18.69 14.95 -0.90
N ILE A 548 -19.18 16.13 -1.32
CA ILE A 548 -20.56 16.31 -1.81
C ILE A 548 -20.59 16.70 -3.27
N PHE A 549 -21.37 15.96 -4.06
CA PHE A 549 -21.66 16.25 -5.47
C PHE A 549 -23.18 16.31 -5.71
N CYS A 550 -23.90 16.97 -4.80
CA CYS A 550 -25.35 17.14 -4.84
C CYS A 550 -25.77 18.53 -5.34
N ASP A 551 -27.01 18.60 -5.84
CA ASP A 551 -27.77 19.85 -5.94
C ASP A 551 -28.59 20.06 -4.66
N ILE A 552 -28.35 21.17 -3.97
CA ILE A 552 -29.10 21.61 -2.78
C ILE A 552 -29.96 22.80 -3.20
N SER A 553 -31.27 22.60 -3.38
CA SER A 553 -32.11 23.65 -3.98
C SER A 553 -33.53 23.78 -3.46
N HIS A 554 -34.11 24.98 -3.55
CA HIS A 554 -35.51 25.25 -3.17
C HIS A 554 -35.84 24.92 -1.71
N ASN A 555 -34.84 24.85 -0.83
CA ASN A 555 -35.05 24.61 0.59
C ASN A 555 -35.23 25.92 1.35
N VAL A 556 -35.89 25.85 2.51
CA VAL A 556 -36.05 26.95 3.45
C VAL A 556 -35.33 26.61 4.75
N PHE A 557 -34.38 27.45 5.17
CA PHE A 557 -33.64 27.33 6.42
C PHE A 557 -33.97 28.51 7.33
N ARG A 558 -34.71 28.25 8.42
CA ARG A 558 -35.11 29.28 9.38
C ARG A 558 -34.71 28.97 10.82
N ASN A 559 -34.12 29.94 11.49
CA ASN A 559 -33.79 29.85 12.92
C ASN A 559 -32.98 28.59 13.32
N ASN A 560 -32.16 28.05 12.42
CA ASN A 560 -31.25 26.96 12.75
C ASN A 560 -29.99 27.53 13.42
N SER A 561 -29.36 26.75 14.30
CA SER A 561 -28.20 27.22 15.05
C SER A 561 -27.07 26.20 15.24
N ALA A 562 -25.83 26.69 15.31
CA ALA A 562 -24.64 25.88 15.56
C ALA A 562 -23.73 26.48 16.66
N GLY A 563 -23.18 25.65 17.54
CA GLY A 563 -22.46 26.08 18.76
C GLY A 563 -20.95 26.37 18.62
N HIS A 564 -20.21 25.74 17.71
CA HIS A 564 -18.73 25.84 17.66
C HIS A 564 -18.15 26.58 16.43
N HIS A 565 -16.85 26.90 16.51
CA HIS A 565 -16.08 27.67 15.52
C HIS A 565 -16.03 26.96 14.14
N TRP A 566 -16.00 27.77 13.07
CA TRP A 566 -16.13 27.39 11.64
C TRP A 566 -17.55 27.01 11.17
N GLY A 567 -18.57 27.39 11.95
CA GLY A 567 -19.97 27.03 11.74
C GLY A 567 -20.62 27.66 10.51
N GLY A 568 -21.58 26.92 9.95
CA GLY A 568 -22.63 27.45 9.09
C GLY A 568 -23.97 27.22 9.80
N GLY A 569 -24.53 28.25 10.45
CA GLY A 569 -25.63 28.09 11.42
C GLY A 569 -26.84 27.31 10.91
N ALA A 570 -27.04 27.25 9.60
CA ALA A 570 -27.91 26.27 8.95
C ALA A 570 -27.13 25.10 8.31
N ILE A 571 -26.20 25.40 7.40
CA ILE A 571 -25.49 24.39 6.59
C ILE A 571 -23.97 24.57 6.68
N ARG A 572 -23.25 23.47 6.90
CA ARG A 572 -21.81 23.37 6.70
C ARG A 572 -21.48 22.46 5.50
N LEU A 573 -20.77 22.99 4.51
CA LEU A 573 -20.25 22.26 3.34
C LEU A 573 -18.73 22.15 3.40
N ASN A 574 -18.18 20.93 3.45
CA ASN A 574 -16.76 20.69 3.69
C ASN A 574 -15.93 20.51 2.43
N SER A 575 -16.04 19.37 1.75
CA SER A 575 -15.32 19.05 0.50
C SER A 575 -16.30 18.65 -0.61
N GLY A 576 -15.86 18.73 -1.87
CA GLY A 576 -16.62 18.30 -3.06
C GLY A 576 -17.05 19.46 -3.95
N SER A 577 -18.02 19.21 -4.84
CA SER A 577 -18.50 20.18 -5.84
C SER A 577 -20.04 20.28 -5.91
N ALA A 578 -20.66 20.46 -4.76
CA ALA A 578 -22.10 20.72 -4.65
C ALA A 578 -22.55 22.02 -5.35
N ASN A 579 -23.77 22.02 -5.91
CA ASN A 579 -24.46 23.22 -6.37
C ASN A 579 -25.54 23.64 -5.38
N VAL A 580 -25.45 24.84 -4.81
CA VAL A 580 -26.43 25.36 -3.84
C VAL A 580 -27.18 26.53 -4.45
N TYR A 581 -28.47 26.37 -4.74
CA TYR A 581 -29.24 27.41 -5.43
C TYR A 581 -30.72 27.50 -5.08
N LYS A 582 -31.28 28.70 -5.21
CA LYS A 582 -32.72 28.97 -4.97
C LYS A 582 -33.19 28.57 -3.57
N ASN A 583 -32.30 28.57 -2.59
CA ASN A 583 -32.66 28.37 -1.19
C ASN A 583 -32.93 29.71 -0.50
N THR A 584 -33.73 29.68 0.56
CA THR A 584 -34.02 30.85 1.41
C THR A 584 -33.51 30.60 2.82
N PHE A 585 -32.63 31.46 3.32
CA PHE A 585 -32.06 31.43 4.66
C PHE A 585 -32.48 32.68 5.41
N PHE A 586 -33.07 32.54 6.60
CA PHE A 586 -33.36 33.68 7.48
C PHE A 586 -33.26 33.31 8.95
N ASP A 587 -32.83 34.24 9.79
CA ASP A 587 -32.74 34.10 11.25
C ASP A 587 -31.84 32.96 11.77
N ASN A 588 -30.98 32.38 10.93
CA ASN A 588 -30.02 31.36 11.34
C ASN A 588 -28.86 31.98 12.14
N GLN A 589 -28.29 31.20 13.07
CA GLN A 589 -27.36 31.73 14.08
C GLN A 589 -26.18 30.79 14.30
N THR A 590 -25.03 31.37 14.63
CA THR A 590 -23.91 30.63 15.20
C THR A 590 -23.12 31.60 16.06
N GLU A 591 -22.50 31.11 17.12
CA GLU A 591 -21.67 31.94 17.99
C GLU A 591 -20.44 32.46 17.22
N GLU A 592 -19.85 31.61 16.37
CA GLU A 592 -18.68 31.95 15.57
C GLU A 592 -18.68 31.29 14.17
N GLY A 593 -18.63 32.12 13.11
CA GLY A 593 -18.60 31.66 11.73
C GLY A 593 -19.67 32.29 10.85
N ALA A 594 -20.08 31.58 9.80
CA ALA A 594 -21.13 32.03 8.90
C ALA A 594 -22.51 31.71 9.49
N ARG A 595 -23.34 32.74 9.68
CA ARG A 595 -24.65 32.59 10.33
C ARG A 595 -25.61 31.62 9.62
N ALA A 596 -25.51 31.50 8.30
CA ALA A 596 -26.40 30.65 7.51
C ALA A 596 -25.63 29.49 6.85
N LEU A 597 -24.71 29.79 5.94
CA LEU A 597 -24.03 28.81 5.10
C LEU A 597 -22.51 28.99 5.19
N ALA A 598 -21.79 27.96 5.63
CA ALA A 598 -20.33 27.93 5.64
C ALA A 598 -19.82 26.96 4.58
N VAL A 599 -18.87 27.42 3.77
CA VAL A 599 -18.29 26.68 2.64
C VAL A 599 -16.76 26.65 2.83
N ARG A 600 -16.16 25.46 2.79
CA ARG A 600 -14.71 25.29 2.92
C ARG A 600 -14.01 25.05 1.59
N ASP A 601 -14.59 24.26 0.69
CA ASP A 601 -14.02 23.97 -0.63
C ASP A 601 -14.44 25.00 -1.68
N GLN A 602 -13.50 25.38 -2.54
CA GLN A 602 -13.71 26.36 -3.63
C GLN A 602 -14.48 25.78 -4.81
N ALA A 603 -14.57 24.44 -4.92
CA ALA A 603 -15.30 23.77 -6.00
C ALA A 603 -16.84 23.80 -5.83
N HIS A 604 -17.34 24.22 -4.68
CA HIS A 604 -18.78 24.41 -4.46
C HIS A 604 -19.31 25.66 -5.19
N VAL A 605 -20.49 25.54 -5.82
CA VAL A 605 -21.11 26.63 -6.58
C VAL A 605 -22.35 27.14 -5.85
N ILE A 606 -22.29 28.37 -5.34
CA ILE A 606 -23.37 28.98 -4.56
C ILE A 606 -24.01 30.12 -5.37
N THR A 607 -25.24 29.95 -5.85
CA THR A 607 -25.90 30.95 -6.71
C THR A 607 -27.37 31.12 -6.39
N SER A 608 -27.95 32.30 -6.67
CA SER A 608 -29.40 32.49 -6.63
C SER A 608 -30.08 32.15 -5.29
N ASN A 609 -29.39 32.29 -4.16
CA ASN A 609 -29.94 32.07 -2.81
C ASN A 609 -30.36 33.41 -2.18
N ILE A 610 -31.38 33.38 -1.34
CA ILE A 610 -31.78 34.51 -0.49
C ILE A 610 -31.19 34.27 0.90
N LEU A 611 -30.32 35.17 1.37
CA LEU A 611 -29.74 35.12 2.72
C LEU A 611 -30.12 36.41 3.47
N TRP A 612 -30.98 36.30 4.49
CA TRP A 612 -31.46 37.40 5.33
C TRP A 612 -30.92 37.32 6.76
#